data_AF-A0A8B9Q0M2-F1
#
_entry.id   AF-A0A8B9Q0M2-F1
#
_cell.length_a   1.000
_cell.length_b   1.000
_cell.length_c   1.000
_cell.angle_alpha   90.00
_cell.angle_beta   90.00
_cell.angle_gamma   90.00
#
_symmetry.space_group_name_H-M   'P 1'
#
loop_
_entity.id
_entity.type
_entity.pdbx_description
1 polymer ?
#
loop_
_entity_poly.entity_id
_entity_poly.type
_entity_poly.pdbx_seq_one_letter_code
_entity_poly.pdbx_strand_id
1 'polypeptide(L)'
;MDVTGPESDWRSTNFRQKLVSQIDEAMRKAGVAHNKSSKDMESHVFMKAKTREEYLSLVARLIIHFRDIHNKKSQASVSAKNKSG
;
A
#
# COMPACT_ATOMS: atom_id res chain seq x y z
N MET A 1 11.02 -31.63 7.61
CA MET A 1 11.13 -30.42 8.46
C MET A 1 10.22 -29.35 7.87
N ASP A 2 9.22 -28.95 8.66
CA ASP A 2 8.44 -27.71 8.69
C ASP A 2 8.53 -26.72 7.51
N VAL A 3 7.50 -26.69 6.65
CA VAL A 3 7.22 -25.54 5.75
C VAL A 3 5.73 -25.24 5.75
N THR A 4 5.14 -25.17 6.94
CA THR A 4 3.85 -24.50 7.14
C THR A 4 4.05 -23.49 8.26
N GLY A 5 5.04 -22.61 8.06
CA GLY A 5 5.29 -21.46 8.93
C GLY A 5 4.06 -20.54 9.01
N PRO A 6 4.10 -19.50 9.87
CA PRO A 6 2.97 -18.67 10.37
C PRO A 6 2.23 -17.83 9.31
N GLU A 7 1.83 -18.46 8.23
CA GLU A 7 1.07 -17.93 7.11
C GLU A 7 -0.42 -17.77 7.44
N SER A 8 -0.90 -18.47 8.48
CA SER A 8 -2.30 -18.43 8.93
C SER A 8 -2.63 -17.16 9.74
N ASP A 9 -1.62 -16.49 10.28
CA ASP A 9 -1.77 -15.41 11.25
C ASP A 9 -1.91 -14.01 10.63
N TRP A 10 -2.66 -13.89 9.53
CA TRP A 10 -2.92 -12.58 8.92
C TRP A 10 -3.65 -11.61 9.86
N ARG A 11 -4.33 -12.15 10.89
CA ARG A 11 -4.97 -11.39 11.97
C ARG A 11 -4.02 -11.03 13.11
N SER A 12 -2.83 -11.60 13.17
CA SER A 12 -1.86 -11.30 14.23
C SER A 12 -1.37 -9.86 14.15
N THR A 13 -1.16 -9.26 15.33
CA THR A 13 -0.68 -7.89 15.48
C THR A 13 0.60 -7.64 14.69
N ASN A 14 1.56 -8.57 14.72
CA ASN A 14 2.81 -8.44 13.96
C ASN A 14 2.58 -8.37 12.44
N PHE A 15 1.65 -9.17 11.92
CA PHE A 15 1.37 -9.18 10.48
C PHE A 15 0.69 -7.89 10.05
N ARG A 16 -0.32 -7.45 10.82
CA ARG A 16 -1.01 -6.18 10.59
C ARG A 16 -0.03 -5.01 10.65
N GLN A 17 0.85 -4.96 11.66
CA GLN A 17 1.89 -3.93 11.77
C GLN A 17 2.80 -3.88 10.54
N LYS A 18 3.22 -5.04 10.02
CA LYS A 18 4.02 -5.09 8.78
C LYS A 18 3.27 -4.47 7.59
N LEU A 19 1.96 -4.68 7.48
CA LEU A 19 1.17 -4.11 6.40
C LEU A 19 0.91 -2.62 6.58
N VAL A 20 0.66 -2.16 7.82
CA VAL A 20 0.61 -0.71 8.13
C VAL A 20 1.90 -0.03 7.68
N SER A 21 3.06 -0.62 8.00
CA SER A 21 4.36 -0.09 7.58
C SER A 21 4.49 0.00 6.06
N GLN A 22 4.08 -1.03 5.32
CA GLN A 22 4.14 -1.03 3.85
C GLN A 22 3.22 0.03 3.22
N ILE A 23 2.02 0.23 3.78
CA ILE A 23 1.10 1.29 3.35
C ILE A 23 1.74 2.67 3.59
N ASP A 24 2.34 2.86 4.77
CA ASP A 24 3.00 4.12 5.16
C ASP A 24 4.14 4.48 4.20
N GLU A 25 5.02 3.52 3.92
CA GLU A 25 6.11 3.71 2.97
C GLU A 25 5.60 4.05 1.57
N ALA A 26 4.54 3.39 1.11
CA ALA A 26 3.94 3.66 -0.20
C ALA A 26 3.33 5.07 -0.27
N MET A 27 2.60 5.50 0.77
CA MET A 27 2.03 6.84 0.85
C MET A 27 3.11 7.92 0.90
N ARG A 28 4.15 7.71 1.72
CA ARG A 28 5.28 8.64 1.83
C ARG A 28 5.99 8.80 0.49
N LYS A 29 6.20 7.71 -0.25
CA LYS A 29 6.74 7.76 -1.62
C LYS A 29 5.82 8.46 -2.59
N ALA A 30 4.52 8.23 -2.51
CA ALA A 30 3.52 8.87 -3.35
C ALA A 30 3.42 10.39 -3.16
N GLY A 31 3.89 10.91 -2.02
CA GLY A 31 3.73 12.31 -1.67
C GLY A 31 2.26 12.71 -1.63
N VAL A 32 1.38 11.76 -1.28
CA VAL A 32 -0.04 12.01 -1.06
C VAL A 32 -0.16 12.66 0.31
N ALA A 33 -0.34 13.98 0.32
CA ALA A 33 -0.69 14.70 1.53
C ALA A 33 -2.13 14.34 1.86
N HIS A 34 -2.40 13.39 2.76
CA HIS A 34 -3.79 13.13 3.10
C HIS A 34 -4.05 12.73 4.55
N ASN A 35 -5.25 13.16 4.95
CA ASN A 35 -5.84 13.34 6.27
C ASN A 35 -6.04 12.05 7.11
N LYS A 36 -5.73 10.86 6.56
CA LYS A 36 -5.93 9.55 7.22
C LYS A 36 -4.61 8.81 7.37
N SER A 37 -4.38 8.23 8.55
CA SER A 37 -3.17 7.48 8.87
C SER A 37 -3.18 6.09 8.21
N SER A 38 -1.99 5.57 7.86
CA SER A 38 -1.74 4.20 7.38
C SER A 38 -2.43 3.14 8.26
N LYS A 39 -2.52 3.41 9.56
CA LYS A 39 -3.17 2.56 10.56
C LYS A 39 -4.70 2.52 10.39
N ASP A 40 -5.31 3.66 10.07
CA ASP A 40 -6.74 3.82 9.85
C ASP A 40 -7.17 3.10 8.56
N MET A 41 -6.33 3.24 7.52
CA MET A 41 -6.52 2.58 6.24
C MET A 41 -6.41 1.06 6.36
N GLU A 42 -5.40 0.55 7.06
CA GLU A 42 -5.28 -0.88 7.36
C GLU A 42 -6.49 -1.38 8.15
N SER A 43 -6.94 -0.64 9.17
CA SER A 43 -8.11 -1.02 9.98
C SER A 43 -9.38 -1.15 9.13
N HIS A 44 -9.59 -0.21 8.21
CA HIS A 44 -10.68 -0.30 7.23
C HIS A 44 -10.59 -1.55 6.35
N VAL A 45 -9.39 -1.87 5.84
CA VAL A 45 -9.16 -3.03 4.99
C VAL A 45 -9.32 -4.33 5.78
N PHE A 46 -8.87 -4.35 7.03
CA PHE A 46 -9.03 -5.47 7.96
C PHE A 46 -10.51 -5.73 8.29
N MET A 47 -11.29 -4.70 8.56
CA MET A 47 -12.73 -4.84 8.81
C MET A 47 -13.50 -5.29 7.57
N LYS A 48 -13.06 -4.88 6.38
CA LYS A 48 -13.71 -5.24 5.10
C LYS A 48 -13.38 -6.68 4.67
N ALA A 49 -12.15 -7.12 4.89
CA ALA A 49 -11.67 -8.40 4.42
C ALA A 49 -12.18 -9.55 5.30
N LYS A 50 -12.78 -10.56 4.66
CA LYS A 50 -13.24 -11.77 5.36
C LYS A 50 -12.17 -12.86 5.41
N THR A 51 -11.26 -12.85 4.44
CA THR A 51 -10.19 -13.83 4.27
C THR A 51 -8.84 -13.15 4.09
N ARG A 52 -7.76 -13.92 4.32
CA ARG A 52 -6.37 -13.48 4.08
C ARG A 52 -6.19 -12.96 2.65
N GLU A 53 -6.74 -13.67 1.67
CA GLU A 53 -6.60 -13.35 0.25
C GLU A 53 -7.24 -12.00 -0.08
N GLU A 54 -8.43 -11.73 0.45
CA GLU A 54 -9.08 -10.43 0.26
C GLU A 54 -8.27 -9.31 0.92
N TYR A 55 -7.81 -9.54 2.15
CA TYR A 55 -7.02 -8.56 2.90
C TYR A 55 -5.73 -8.20 2.15
N LEU A 56 -4.99 -9.20 1.69
CA LEU A 56 -3.78 -9.01 0.89
C LEU A 56 -4.07 -8.34 -0.45
N SER A 57 -5.14 -8.75 -1.14
CA SER A 57 -5.53 -8.16 -2.43
C SER A 57 -5.89 -6.68 -2.29
N LEU A 58 -6.62 -6.31 -1.24
CA LEU A 58 -7.00 -4.93 -0.96
C LEU A 58 -5.78 -4.07 -0.59
N VAL A 59 -4.91 -4.55 0.31
CA VAL A 59 -3.67 -3.85 0.68
C VAL A 59 -2.73 -3.73 -0.51
N ALA A 60 -2.58 -4.78 -1.32
CA ALA A 60 -1.75 -4.75 -2.53
C ALA A 60 -2.25 -3.71 -3.53
N ARG A 61 -3.55 -3.69 -3.84
CA ARG A 61 -4.15 -2.66 -4.71
C ARG A 61 -3.92 -1.25 -4.16
N LEU A 62 -4.02 -1.07 -2.84
CA LEU A 62 -3.82 0.22 -2.18
C LEU A 62 -2.37 0.72 -2.35
N ILE A 63 -1.40 -0.16 -2.09
CA ILE A 63 0.04 0.13 -2.27
C ILE A 63 0.36 0.42 -3.74
N ILE A 64 -0.17 -0.39 -4.66
CA ILE A 64 0.02 -0.19 -6.11
C ILE A 64 -0.56 1.16 -6.54
N HIS A 65 -1.74 1.52 -6.05
CA HIS A 65 -2.36 2.81 -6.34
C HIS A 65 -1.49 3.99 -5.89
N PHE A 66 -0.91 3.93 -4.69
CA PHE A 66 0.02 4.94 -4.22
C PHE A 66 1.30 5.03 -5.05
N ARG A 67 1.86 3.89 -5.45
CA ARG A 67 3.02 3.86 -6.35
C ARG A 67 2.69 4.39 -7.75
N ASP A 68 1.50 4.10 -8.27
CA ASP A 68 1.04 4.64 -9.56
C ASP A 68 0.88 6.16 -9.49
N ILE A 69 0.33 6.70 -8.40
CA ILE A 69 0.23 8.15 -8.18
C ILE A 69 1.61 8.81 -8.20
N HIS A 70 2.61 8.22 -7.54
CA HIS A 70 4.01 8.68 -7.61
C HIS A 70 4.52 8.70 -9.06
N ASN A 71 4.27 7.63 -9.81
CA ASN A 71 4.76 7.47 -11.17
C ASN A 71 4.08 8.44 -12.14
N LYS A 72 2.76 8.63 -12.02
CA LYS A 72 2.00 9.64 -12.79
C LYS A 72 2.42 11.06 -12.50
N LYS A 73 2.65 11.43 -11.22
CA LYS A 73 3.23 12.74 -10.88
C LYS A 73 4.62 12.93 -11.49
N SER A 74 5.45 11.88 -11.53
CA SER A 74 6.76 11.93 -12.21
C SER A 74 6.66 11.99 -13.74
N GLN A 75 5.63 11.40 -14.36
CA GLN A 75 5.44 11.50 -15.81
C GLN A 75 4.88 12.87 -16.25
N ALA A 76 4.09 13.53 -15.40
CA ALA A 76 3.57 14.86 -15.67
C ALA A 76 4.66 15.94 -15.68
N SER A 77 5.79 15.74 -14.98
CA SER A 77 6.91 16.69 -14.95
C SER A 77 7.94 16.51 -16.08
N VAL A 78 7.97 15.37 -16.78
CA VAL A 78 8.95 15.12 -17.86
C VAL A 78 8.46 15.50 -19.27
N SER A 79 7.16 15.73 -19.47
CA SER A 79 6.62 16.10 -20.80
C SER A 79 6.76 17.58 -21.18
N ALA A 80 7.31 18.43 -20.31
CA ALA A 80 7.46 19.87 -20.57
C ALA A 80 8.82 20.28 -21.18
N LYS A 81 9.76 19.35 -21.43
CA LYS A 81 11.14 19.69 -21.85
C LYS A 81 11.50 19.34 -23.30
N ASN A 82 10.58 18.85 -24.14
CA ASN A 82 10.89 18.52 -25.54
C ASN A 82 9.99 19.26 -26.53
N LYS A 83 10.05 20.59 -26.52
CA LYS A 83 9.46 21.44 -27.57
C LYS A 83 10.19 22.78 -27.67
N SER A 84 11.51 22.74 -27.86
CA SER A 84 12.32 23.89 -28.26
C SER A 84 13.56 23.37 -28.97
N GLY A 85 13.36 22.98 -30.22
CA GLY A 85 14.38 22.70 -31.22
C GLY A 85 13.89 23.28 -32.53
#